data_AF-A0A2S6IAX7-F1
#
_entry.id   AF-A0A2S6IAX7-F1
#
_cell.length_a   1.000
_cell.length_b   1.000
_cell.length_c   1.000
_cell.angle_alpha   90.00
_cell.angle_beta   90.00
_cell.angle_gamma   90.00
#
_symmetry.space_group_name_H-M   'P 1'
#
loop_
_entity.id
_entity.type
_entity.pdbx_description
1 polymer ?
#
loop_
_entity_poly.entity_id
_entity_poly.type
_entity_poly.pdbx_seq_one_letter_code
_entity_poly.pdbx_strand_id
1 'polypeptide(L)'
;METSRFFVLLAGTTLLAVLGIGLCHWLMDINYAIPFTVVTLVLLLGVCVALFFLGRRSAGAENRMLFSNVFLAGTMAKMFLCGMLVVGYVIVAEPSSKLFILPFFWLYFVFTGFEVYFLMKLSAIVAPPRAGSEG
;
A
#
# COMPACT_ATOMS: atom_id res chain seq x y z
N MET A 1 10.26 -7.98 12.25
CA MET A 1 9.20 -8.89 11.74
C MET A 1 9.87 -9.91 10.85
N GLU A 2 9.60 -11.20 11.06
CA GLU A 2 10.13 -12.25 10.19
C GLU A 2 9.72 -12.02 8.74
N THR A 3 10.67 -12.18 7.82
CA THR A 3 10.46 -11.99 6.37
C THR A 3 9.28 -12.83 5.86
N SER A 4 9.16 -14.06 6.36
CA SER A 4 8.04 -14.95 6.03
C SER A 4 6.67 -14.35 6.41
N ARG A 5 6.55 -13.75 7.60
CA ARG A 5 5.28 -13.14 8.06
C ARG A 5 4.88 -11.95 7.20
N PHE A 6 5.85 -11.15 6.74
CA PHE A 6 5.58 -10.04 5.83
C PHE A 6 4.98 -10.54 4.52
N PHE A 7 5.61 -11.53 3.87
CA PHE A 7 5.11 -12.07 2.61
C PHE A 7 3.76 -12.77 2.74
N VAL A 8 3.49 -13.47 3.86
CA VAL A 8 2.18 -14.07 4.13
C VAL A 8 1.09 -13.01 4.24
N LEU A 9 1.34 -11.92 4.98
CA LEU A 9 0.36 -10.83 5.08
C LEU A 9 0.21 -10.08 3.75
N LEU A 10 1.31 -9.85 3.02
CA LEU A 10 1.27 -9.22 1.70
C LEU A 10 0.44 -10.08 0.72
N ALA A 11 0.64 -11.41 0.71
CA ALA A 11 -0.13 -12.33 -0.10
C ALA A 11 -1.62 -12.31 0.27
N GLY A 12 -1.95 -12.30 1.56
CA GLY A 12 -3.33 -12.17 2.04
C GLY A 12 -3.98 -10.85 1.62
N THR A 13 -3.27 -9.72 1.77
CA THR A 13 -3.70 -8.40 1.32
C THR A 13 -3.89 -8.36 -0.20
N THR A 14 -2.98 -8.99 -0.95
CA THR A 14 -3.07 -9.09 -2.41
C THR A 14 -4.28 -9.90 -2.83
N LEU A 15 -4.55 -11.02 -2.16
CA LEU A 15 -5.72 -11.84 -2.42
C LEU A 15 -7.01 -11.03 -2.17
N LEU A 16 -7.10 -10.32 -1.05
CA LEU A 16 -8.23 -9.43 -0.74
C LEU A 16 -8.41 -8.34 -1.80
N ALA A 17 -7.31 -7.72 -2.23
CA ALA A 17 -7.29 -6.73 -3.30
C ALA A 17 -7.84 -7.31 -4.61
N VAL A 18 -7.32 -8.46 -5.05
CA VAL A 18 -7.74 -9.14 -6.29
C VAL A 18 -9.20 -9.57 -6.23
N LEU A 19 -9.68 -10.07 -5.08
CA LEU A 19 -11.09 -10.44 -4.90
C LEU A 19 -12.01 -9.22 -5.06
N GLY A 20 -11.66 -8.07 -4.46
CA GLY A 20 -12.46 -6.86 -4.61
C GLY A 20 -12.40 -6.26 -6.01
N ILE A 21 -11.26 -6.35 -6.70
CA ILE A 21 -11.16 -6.01 -8.13
C ILE A 21 -12.11 -6.91 -8.94
N GLY A 22 -12.03 -8.23 -8.75
CA GLY A 22 -12.90 -9.19 -9.45
C GLY A 22 -14.38 -8.89 -9.21
N LEU A 23 -14.75 -8.54 -7.99
CA LEU A 23 -16.10 -8.12 -7.64
C LEU A 23 -16.51 -6.83 -8.37
N CYS A 24 -15.65 -5.81 -8.41
CA CYS A 24 -15.91 -4.57 -9.15
C CYS A 24 -16.11 -4.80 -10.66
N HIS A 25 -15.27 -5.62 -11.28
CA HIS A 25 -15.40 -5.94 -12.71
C HIS A 25 -16.66 -6.76 -13.00
N TRP A 26 -17.03 -7.67 -12.10
CA TRP A 26 -18.23 -8.50 -12.26
C TRP A 26 -19.53 -7.70 -12.10
N LEU A 27 -19.60 -6.77 -11.13
CA LEU A 27 -20.80 -5.97 -10.88
C LEU A 27 -21.01 -4.82 -11.87
N MET A 28 -19.93 -4.25 -12.42
CA MET A 28 -19.98 -2.96 -13.14
C MET A 28 -19.45 -3.01 -14.58
N ASP A 29 -19.10 -4.20 -15.09
CA ASP A 29 -18.60 -4.42 -16.47
C ASP A 29 -17.48 -3.45 -16.89
N ILE A 30 -16.54 -3.18 -15.98
CA ILE A 30 -15.47 -2.20 -16.16
C ILE A 30 -14.26 -2.82 -16.89
N ASN A 31 -14.50 -3.69 -17.87
CA ASN A 31 -13.44 -4.47 -18.53
C ASN A 31 -12.39 -3.61 -19.24
N TYR A 32 -12.76 -2.39 -19.68
CA TYR A 32 -11.82 -1.42 -20.26
C TYR A 32 -10.73 -0.96 -19.26
N ALA A 33 -10.99 -1.02 -17.95
CA ALA A 33 -10.06 -0.55 -16.92
C ALA A 33 -9.04 -1.61 -16.47
N ILE A 34 -9.17 -2.87 -16.89
CA ILE A 34 -8.28 -3.97 -16.50
C ILE A 34 -6.78 -3.60 -16.58
N PRO A 35 -6.25 -3.06 -17.70
CA PRO A 35 -4.82 -2.75 -17.79
C PRO A 35 -4.40 -1.72 -16.73
N PHE A 36 -5.22 -0.70 -16.49
CA PHE A 36 -4.97 0.31 -15.46
C PHE A 36 -4.99 -0.29 -14.04
N THR A 37 -5.95 -1.17 -13.76
CA THR A 37 -6.08 -1.83 -12.46
C THR A 37 -4.90 -2.77 -12.19
N VAL A 38 -4.44 -3.51 -13.19
CA VAL A 38 -3.26 -4.38 -13.09
C VAL A 38 -1.98 -3.56 -12.86
N VAL A 39 -1.77 -2.48 -13.61
CA VAL A 39 -0.62 -1.60 -13.42
C VAL A 39 -0.63 -0.98 -12.03
N THR A 40 -1.79 -0.53 -11.55
CA THR A 40 -1.95 0.00 -10.19
C THR A 40 -1.61 -1.06 -9.12
N LEU A 41 -2.11 -2.28 -9.27
CA LEU A 41 -1.82 -3.39 -8.35
C LEU A 41 -0.31 -3.68 -8.29
N VAL A 42 0.35 -3.80 -9.44
CA VAL A 42 1.79 -4.04 -9.52
C VAL A 42 2.57 -2.89 -8.89
N LEU A 43 2.17 -1.64 -9.15
CA LEU A 43 2.80 -0.46 -8.56
C LEU A 43 2.70 -0.47 -7.02
N LEU A 44 1.51 -0.71 -6.47
CA LEU A 44 1.30 -0.72 -5.01
C LEU A 44 2.03 -1.88 -4.33
N LEU A 45 2.07 -3.06 -4.97
CA LEU A 45 2.88 -4.18 -4.54
C LEU A 45 4.37 -3.82 -4.51
N GLY A 46 4.86 -3.21 -5.59
CA GLY A 46 6.24 -2.74 -5.69
C GLY A 46 6.59 -1.75 -4.58
N VAL A 47 5.70 -0.80 -4.29
CA VAL A 47 5.86 0.15 -3.17
C VAL A 47 5.94 -0.57 -1.83
N CYS A 48 5.04 -1.52 -1.55
CA CYS A 48 5.07 -2.28 -0.29
C CYS A 48 6.38 -3.07 -0.12
N VAL A 49 6.83 -3.73 -1.19
CA VAL A 49 8.09 -4.48 -1.21
C VAL A 49 9.29 -3.54 -1.02
N ALA A 50 9.32 -2.42 -1.73
CA ALA A 50 10.36 -1.41 -1.61
C ALA A 50 10.44 -0.85 -0.17
N LEU A 51 9.30 -0.49 0.41
CA LEU A 51 9.20 -0.03 1.80
C LEU A 51 9.70 -1.08 2.80
N PHE A 52 9.41 -2.36 2.57
CA PHE A 52 9.92 -3.44 3.42
C PHE A 52 11.44 -3.56 3.36
N PHE A 53 12.04 -3.53 2.16
CA PHE A 53 13.49 -3.60 2.02
C PHE A 53 14.21 -2.36 2.54
N LEU A 54 13.70 -1.17 2.23
CA LEU A 54 14.21 0.10 2.77
C LEU A 54 14.10 0.11 4.28
N GLY A 55 12.94 -0.27 4.81
CA GLY A 55 12.68 -0.38 6.24
C GLY A 55 13.60 -1.38 6.95
N ARG A 56 13.89 -2.54 6.33
CA ARG A 56 14.85 -3.52 6.86
C ARG A 56 16.28 -2.97 6.89
N ARG A 57 16.71 -2.26 5.86
CA ARG A 57 18.03 -1.61 5.83
C ARG A 57 18.14 -0.54 6.92
N SER A 58 17.07 0.21 7.15
CA SER A 58 16.99 1.23 8.19
C SER A 58 16.85 0.66 9.61
N ALA A 59 16.26 -0.53 9.78
CA ALA A 59 16.10 -1.18 11.08
C ALA A 59 17.41 -1.68 11.71
N GLY A 60 18.49 -1.79 10.92
CA GLY A 60 19.85 -2.02 11.43
C GLY A 60 20.52 -0.74 11.96
N ALA A 61 19.99 0.44 11.63
CA ALA A 61 20.41 1.69 12.24
C ALA A 61 19.60 1.89 13.53
N GLU A 62 20.27 2.22 14.62
CA GLU A 62 19.76 2.40 15.99
C GLU A 62 18.64 3.47 16.15
N ASN A 63 18.13 4.03 15.04
CA ASN A 63 17.39 5.27 15.00
C ASN A 63 15.97 5.09 14.44
N ARG A 64 15.02 4.88 15.36
CA ARG A 64 13.57 4.66 15.13
C ARG A 64 12.93 5.71 14.21
N MET A 65 13.43 6.94 14.31
CA MET A 65 12.94 8.08 13.53
C MET A 65 13.23 7.91 12.04
N LEU A 66 14.35 7.26 11.67
CA LEU A 66 14.68 7.01 10.27
C LEU A 66 13.70 6.02 9.62
N PHE A 67 13.30 4.96 10.32
CA PHE A 67 12.32 4.01 9.78
C PHE A 67 10.96 4.68 9.54
N SER A 68 10.46 5.43 10.52
CA SER A 68 9.17 6.15 10.38
C SER A 68 9.22 7.19 9.26
N ASN A 69 10.36 7.90 9.11
CA ASN A 69 10.54 8.89 8.05
C ASN A 69 10.60 8.25 6.66
N VAL A 70 11.28 7.10 6.52
CA VAL A 70 11.31 6.33 5.27
C VAL A 70 9.90 5.85 4.90
N PHE A 71 9.14 5.38 5.88
CA PHE A 71 7.77 4.94 5.66
C PHE A 71 6.86 6.09 5.21
N LEU A 72 6.92 7.22 5.91
CA LEU A 72 6.18 8.43 5.57
C LEU A 72 6.55 8.95 4.17
N ALA A 73 7.85 9.00 3.86
CA ALA A 73 8.33 9.39 2.54
C ALA A 73 7.83 8.45 1.43
N GLY A 74 7.80 7.13 1.69
CA GLY A 74 7.25 6.16 0.75
C GLY A 74 5.74 6.29 0.57
N THR A 75 4.97 6.54 1.64
CA THR A 75 3.53 6.84 1.53
C THR A 75 3.29 8.10 0.70
N MET A 76 4.09 9.15 0.90
CA MET A 76 4.00 10.38 0.09
C MET A 76 4.34 10.12 -1.37
N ALA A 77 5.44 9.43 -1.66
CA ALA A 77 5.82 9.04 -3.02
C ALA A 77 4.71 8.22 -3.69
N LYS A 78 4.09 7.29 -2.96
CA LYS A 78 2.96 6.49 -3.44
C LYS A 78 1.76 7.35 -3.81
N MET A 79 1.40 8.34 -3.00
CA MET A 79 0.31 9.27 -3.31
C MET A 79 0.58 10.02 -4.63
N PHE A 80 1.80 10.51 -4.83
CA PHE A 80 2.20 11.15 -6.09
C PHE A 80 2.15 10.17 -7.27
N LEU A 81 2.71 8.97 -7.12
CA LEU A 81 2.67 7.93 -8.16
C LEU A 81 1.23 7.57 -8.55
N CYS A 82 0.35 7.42 -7.56
CA CYS A 82 -1.07 7.15 -7.78
C CYS A 82 -1.76 8.30 -8.54
N GLY A 83 -1.49 9.55 -8.14
CA GLY A 83 -2.02 10.73 -8.84
C GLY A 83 -1.55 10.80 -10.30
N MET A 84 -0.26 10.59 -10.55
CA MET A 84 0.30 10.55 -11.91
C MET A 84 -0.30 9.42 -12.74
N LEU A 85 -0.52 8.25 -12.14
CA LEU A 85 -1.07 7.09 -12.84
C LEU A 85 -2.54 7.32 -13.24
N VAL A 86 -3.35 7.93 -12.36
CA VAL A 86 -4.73 8.34 -12.69
C VAL A 86 -4.75 9.38 -13.80
N VAL A 87 -3.97 10.45 -13.68
CA VAL A 87 -3.92 11.52 -14.70
C VAL A 87 -3.40 10.98 -16.03
N GLY A 88 -2.32 10.20 -16.01
CA GLY A 88 -1.75 9.57 -17.19
C GLY A 88 -2.73 8.65 -17.90
N TYR A 89 -3.51 7.86 -17.15
CA TYR A 89 -4.55 7.01 -17.74
C TYR A 89 -5.67 7.81 -18.39
N VAL A 90 -6.13 8.89 -17.75
CA VAL A 90 -7.17 9.77 -18.32
C VAL A 90 -6.71 10.40 -19.64
N ILE A 91 -5.45 10.83 -19.72
CA ILE A 91 -4.90 11.48 -20.92
C ILE A 91 -4.62 10.48 -22.04
N VAL A 92 -4.09 9.29 -21.73
CA VAL A 92 -3.63 8.34 -22.74
C VAL A 92 -4.73 7.41 -23.22
N ALA A 93 -5.61 6.96 -22.32
CA ALA A 93 -6.60 5.92 -22.62
C ALA A 93 -8.02 6.47 -22.81
N GLU A 94 -8.24 7.76 -22.53
CA GLU A 94 -9.53 8.46 -22.68
C GLU A 94 -10.73 7.57 -22.28
N PRO A 95 -10.79 7.13 -21.00
CA PRO A 95 -11.72 6.09 -20.60
C PRO A 95 -13.16 6.53 -20.82
N SER A 96 -13.97 5.64 -21.40
CA SER A 96 -15.38 5.88 -21.73
C SER A 96 -16.25 6.24 -20.53
N SER A 97 -15.81 5.88 -19.31
CA SER A 97 -16.47 6.20 -18.06
C SER A 97 -15.45 6.41 -16.95
N LYS A 98 -15.84 7.12 -15.88
CA LYS A 98 -15.01 7.37 -14.69
C LYS A 98 -15.03 6.20 -13.69
N LEU A 99 -15.77 5.13 -13.98
CA LEU A 99 -15.92 3.98 -13.08
C LEU A 99 -14.60 3.24 -12.77
N PHE A 100 -13.59 3.37 -13.64
CA PHE A 100 -12.24 2.82 -13.40
C PHE A 100 -11.60 3.30 -12.07
N ILE A 101 -12.05 4.45 -11.55
CA ILE A 101 -11.55 5.00 -10.29
C ILE A 101 -11.92 4.12 -9.09
N LEU A 102 -13.02 3.36 -9.18
CA LEU A 102 -13.54 2.55 -8.08
C LEU A 102 -12.62 1.37 -7.72
N PRO A 103 -12.23 0.47 -8.66
CA PRO A 103 -11.26 -0.58 -8.36
C PRO A 103 -9.89 -0.01 -7.97
N PHE A 104 -9.53 1.18 -8.45
CA PHE A 104 -8.32 1.88 -8.02
C PHE A 104 -8.39 2.33 -6.55
N PHE A 105 -9.50 2.93 -6.11
CA PHE A 105 -9.65 3.33 -4.72
C PHE A 105 -9.66 2.10 -3.80
N TRP A 106 -10.31 1.01 -4.22
CA TRP A 106 -10.27 -0.24 -3.47
C TRP A 106 -8.83 -0.73 -3.26
N LEU A 107 -8.06 -0.83 -4.35
CA LEU A 107 -6.64 -1.16 -4.30
C LEU A 107 -5.87 -0.23 -3.36
N TYR A 108 -6.01 1.07 -3.56
CA TYR A 108 -5.33 2.08 -2.77
C TYR A 108 -5.63 1.93 -1.28
N PHE A 109 -6.89 1.74 -0.90
CA PHE A 109 -7.28 1.59 0.51
C PHE A 109 -6.76 0.30 1.12
N VAL A 110 -6.88 -0.84 0.42
CA VAL A 110 -6.40 -2.13 0.93
C VAL A 110 -4.89 -2.10 1.18
N PHE A 111 -4.10 -1.61 0.22
CA PHE A 111 -2.65 -1.51 0.38
C PHE A 111 -2.23 -0.42 1.37
N THR A 112 -2.96 0.69 1.45
CA THR A 112 -2.71 1.73 2.48
C THR A 112 -3.03 1.21 3.88
N GLY A 113 -4.10 0.45 4.06
CA GLY A 113 -4.42 -0.20 5.33
C GLY A 113 -3.33 -1.17 5.76
N PHE A 114 -2.82 -1.98 4.83
CA PHE A 114 -1.69 -2.86 5.07
C PHE A 114 -0.40 -2.10 5.47
N GLU A 115 -0.10 -1.01 4.76
CA GLU A 115 1.04 -0.15 5.08
C GLU A 115 0.93 0.44 6.49
N VAL A 116 -0.22 1.04 6.82
CA VAL A 116 -0.47 1.62 8.15
C VAL A 116 -0.40 0.56 9.25
N TYR A 117 -0.97 -0.62 9.01
CA TYR A 117 -0.85 -1.76 9.93
C TYR A 117 0.62 -2.12 10.18
N PHE A 118 1.43 -2.17 9.14
CA PHE A 118 2.85 -2.48 9.24
C PHE A 118 3.60 -1.41 10.04
N LEU A 119 3.34 -0.13 9.77
CA LEU A 119 3.90 0.99 10.52
C LEU A 119 3.54 0.93 12.01
N MET A 120 2.26 0.71 12.32
CA MET A 120 1.76 0.61 13.71
C MET A 120 2.35 -0.59 14.46
N LYS A 121 2.43 -1.75 13.80
CA LYS A 121 2.96 -2.95 14.45
C LYS A 121 4.45 -2.83 14.76
N LEU A 122 5.22 -2.17 13.91
CA LEU A 122 6.62 -1.91 14.18
C LEU A 122 6.83 -0.81 15.22
N SER A 123 6.00 0.23 15.25
CA SER A 123 6.10 1.27 16.28
C SER A 123 5.71 0.74 17.67
N ALA A 124 4.73 -0.15 17.76
CA ALA A 124 4.25 -0.75 19.01
C ALA A 124 5.27 -1.70 19.68
N ILE A 125 6.06 -2.45 18.91
CA ILE A 125 7.13 -3.33 19.44
C ILE A 125 8.21 -2.54 20.20
N VAL A 126 8.25 -1.22 20.00
CA VAL A 126 9.38 -0.37 20.35
C VAL A 126 8.98 0.74 21.34
N ALA A 127 7.70 0.84 21.72
CA ALA A 127 7.26 1.74 22.80
C ALA A 127 7.91 1.32 24.13
N PRO A 128 8.50 2.25 24.91
CA PRO A 128 8.98 1.90 26.25
C PRO A 128 7.81 1.42 27.10
N PRO A 129 8.03 0.52 28.08
CA PRO A 129 7.03 0.26 29.11
C PRO A 129 6.54 1.61 29.63
N ARG A 130 5.21 1.79 29.76
CA ARG A 130 4.67 2.99 30.42
C ARG A 130 5.39 3.09 31.77
N ALA A 131 6.29 4.07 31.89
CA ALA A 131 6.89 4.41 33.17
C ALA A 131 5.71 4.66 34.10
N GLY A 132 5.75 4.00 35.26
CA GLY A 132 4.63 3.87 36.17
C GLY A 132 3.94 5.20 36.42
N SER A 133 2.61 5.13 36.47
CA SER A 133 1.84 5.99 37.36
C SER A 133 2.28 5.69 38.79
N GLU A 134 3.35 6.35 39.26
CA GLU A 134 3.71 6.41 40.67
C GLU A 134 4.07 7.86 40.99
N GLY A 135 3.24 8.47 41.84
CA GLY A 135 3.41 9.82 42.38
C GLY A 135 2.12 10.62 42.39
#